data_AF-G7EJU0-F1
#
_entry.id   AF-G7EJU0-F1
#
_cell.length_a   1.000
_cell.length_b   1.000
_cell.length_c   1.000
_cell.angle_alpha   90.00
_cell.angle_beta   90.00
_cell.angle_gamma   90.00
#
_symmetry.space_group_name_H-M   'P 1'
#
loop_
_entity.id
_entity.type
_entity.pdbx_description
1 polymer ?
#
loop_
_entity_poly.entity_id
_entity_poly.type
_entity_poly.pdbx_seq_one_letter_code
_entity_poly.pdbx_strand_id
1 'polypeptide(L)'
;MAKLVLAIDDDKYVHHIIEESLTGFCKTIHAKDGDEGLRLANKYNPDIILLDIEMPGLSGYDVCKKIKENKNTQDIPVMFLSSKIELSDRVKGYSVGASDYISKPFNAEELIARIKVLYAYRQQCVKLKLDVAKANHTAEMAIAESGDMGRIMRYVGQSYHANNFQLLSEYFLAFFAPLDLDIVVVFWYQSRALFYSQQSGVCPLEQELLEQHRQANRFVDIGSSTIINYPKISLLVKNMPVDNDVLYGRYKDLFPHILEVTNEKIITMERSESSYEQAAQISSALQDILKQLNSQNIEQNKSTQIFIEQLYELECVIKQQKIQAHPADLTLCISQLDQTMQLFVSGNSDLAFIKYQLKQVSESRKALLANLRKEVEVEQQNINHHSDIELF
;
A
#
# COMPACT_ATOMS: atom_id res chain seq x y z
N MET A 1 -3.72 -45.67 -5.26
CA MET A 1 -4.51 -46.09 -4.08
C MET A 1 -5.29 -47.34 -4.44
N ALA A 2 -5.52 -48.23 -3.47
CA ALA A 2 -6.41 -49.37 -3.63
C ALA A 2 -7.85 -48.87 -3.78
N LYS A 3 -8.56 -49.33 -4.82
CA LYS A 3 -9.93 -48.95 -5.13
C LYS A 3 -10.86 -49.52 -4.06
N LEU A 4 -11.67 -48.69 -3.41
CA LEU A 4 -12.66 -49.15 -2.44
C LEU A 4 -14.02 -49.28 -3.12
N VAL A 5 -14.59 -50.48 -3.15
CA VAL A 5 -15.89 -50.76 -3.76
C VAL A 5 -16.87 -51.18 -2.68
N LEU A 6 -18.03 -50.54 -2.62
CA LEU A 6 -19.14 -50.94 -1.74
C LEU A 6 -20.15 -51.75 -2.54
N ALA A 7 -20.36 -53.02 -2.17
CA ALA A 7 -21.38 -53.88 -2.74
C ALA A 7 -22.58 -53.95 -1.79
N ILE A 8 -23.76 -53.55 -2.29
CA ILE A 8 -25.02 -53.52 -1.56
C ILE A 8 -25.95 -54.53 -2.23
N ASP A 9 -26.20 -55.64 -1.55
CA ASP A 9 -27.01 -56.77 -2.02
C ASP A 9 -27.46 -57.58 -0.80
N ASP A 10 -28.67 -58.12 -0.79
CA ASP A 10 -29.17 -58.97 0.31
C ASP A 10 -28.73 -60.44 0.18
N ASP A 11 -28.27 -60.86 -1.01
CA ASP A 11 -27.74 -62.20 -1.26
C ASP A 11 -26.22 -62.29 -0.97
N LYS A 12 -25.90 -63.05 0.08
CA LYS A 12 -24.51 -63.36 0.47
C LYS A 12 -23.73 -64.11 -0.60
N TYR A 13 -24.40 -64.88 -1.46
CA TYR A 13 -23.76 -65.56 -2.57
C TYR A 13 -23.26 -64.56 -3.62
N VAL A 14 -24.04 -63.52 -3.90
CA VAL A 14 -23.61 -62.43 -4.79
C VAL A 14 -22.44 -61.65 -4.19
N HIS A 15 -22.45 -61.37 -2.88
CA HIS A 15 -21.28 -60.77 -2.21
C HIS A 15 -20.02 -61.60 -2.41
N HIS A 16 -20.10 -62.92 -2.26
CA HIS A 16 -18.97 -63.83 -2.46
C HIS A 16 -18.48 -63.80 -3.92
N ILE A 17 -19.38 -63.85 -4.90
CA ILE A 17 -19.02 -63.74 -6.32
C ILE A 17 -18.32 -62.41 -6.61
N ILE A 18 -18.82 -61.29 -6.08
CA ILE A 18 -18.22 -59.97 -6.27
C ILE A 18 -16.83 -59.91 -5.63
N GLU A 19 -16.68 -60.45 -4.42
CA GLU A 19 -15.40 -60.51 -3.72
C GLU A 19 -14.38 -61.34 -4.50
N GLU A 20 -14.74 -62.54 -4.95
CA GLU A 20 -13.89 -63.39 -5.80
C GLU A 20 -13.55 -62.70 -7.12
N SER A 21 -14.55 -62.10 -7.79
CA SER A 21 -14.36 -61.40 -9.08
C SER A 21 -13.45 -60.18 -8.96
N LEU A 22 -13.38 -59.54 -7.79
CA LEU A 22 -12.58 -58.33 -7.56
C LEU A 22 -11.30 -58.59 -6.75
N THR A 23 -11.03 -59.85 -6.41
CA THR A 23 -9.85 -60.25 -5.63
C THR A 23 -8.56 -59.80 -6.32
N GLY A 24 -7.68 -59.11 -5.59
CA GLY A 24 -6.43 -58.56 -6.10
C GLY A 24 -6.57 -57.27 -6.92
N PHE A 25 -7.79 -56.80 -7.21
CA PHE A 25 -8.04 -55.58 -7.99
C PHE A 25 -8.59 -54.41 -7.15
N CYS A 26 -9.54 -54.69 -6.27
CA CYS A 26 -10.17 -53.71 -5.40
C CYS A 26 -10.30 -54.26 -3.97
N LYS A 27 -10.42 -53.36 -2.99
CA LYS A 27 -10.93 -53.70 -1.65
C LYS A 27 -12.45 -53.59 -1.69
N THR A 28 -13.14 -54.64 -1.28
CA THR A 28 -14.61 -54.66 -1.19
C THR A 28 -15.08 -54.45 0.23
N ILE A 29 -16.18 -53.73 0.39
CA ILE A 29 -16.98 -53.68 1.62
C ILE A 29 -18.42 -54.05 1.24
N HIS A 30 -19.11 -54.74 2.14
CA HIS A 30 -20.43 -55.29 1.86
C HIS A 30 -21.49 -54.65 2.76
N ALA A 31 -22.67 -54.43 2.21
CA ALA A 31 -23.88 -54.06 2.93
C ALA A 31 -24.99 -55.05 2.58
N LYS A 32 -25.73 -55.50 3.59
CA LYS A 32 -26.81 -56.49 3.42
C LYS A 32 -28.16 -55.87 3.02
N ASP A 33 -28.29 -54.55 3.14
CA ASP A 33 -29.52 -53.81 2.88
C ASP A 33 -29.20 -52.35 2.52
N GLY A 34 -30.21 -51.63 2.02
CA GLY A 34 -30.07 -50.25 1.60
C GLY A 34 -29.67 -49.28 2.72
N ASP A 35 -30.17 -49.47 3.94
CA ASP A 35 -29.88 -48.60 5.09
C ASP A 35 -28.42 -48.75 5.55
N GLU A 36 -27.93 -49.98 5.65
CA GLU A 36 -26.52 -50.24 5.88
C GLU A 36 -25.64 -49.68 4.75
N GLY A 37 -26.08 -49.85 3.50
CA GLY A 37 -25.39 -49.31 2.32
C GLY A 37 -25.21 -47.79 2.39
N LEU A 38 -26.26 -47.06 2.71
CA LEU A 38 -26.20 -45.59 2.88
C LEU A 38 -25.27 -45.17 4.03
N ARG A 39 -25.30 -45.89 5.14
CA ARG A 39 -24.42 -45.63 6.28
C ARG A 39 -22.95 -45.86 5.92
N LEU A 40 -22.65 -46.97 5.23
CA LEU A 40 -21.28 -47.30 4.82
C LEU A 40 -20.77 -46.36 3.72
N ALA A 41 -21.62 -45.95 2.78
CA ALA A 41 -21.28 -44.97 1.75
C ALA A 41 -20.83 -43.63 2.37
N ASN A 42 -21.57 -43.14 3.37
CA ASN A 42 -21.19 -41.92 4.09
C ASN A 42 -19.91 -42.09 4.94
N LYS A 43 -19.77 -43.24 5.61
CA LYS A 43 -18.64 -43.48 6.53
C LYS A 43 -17.32 -43.68 5.80
N TYR A 44 -17.34 -44.44 4.70
CA TYR A 44 -16.12 -44.90 4.04
C TYR A 44 -15.83 -44.19 2.70
N ASN A 45 -16.79 -43.40 2.17
CA ASN A 45 -16.68 -42.72 0.89
C ASN A 45 -16.05 -43.60 -0.22
N PRO A 46 -16.66 -44.78 -0.51
CA PRO A 46 -16.11 -45.75 -1.44
C PRO A 46 -15.96 -45.12 -2.83
N ASP A 47 -14.99 -45.60 -3.62
CA ASP A 47 -14.74 -45.14 -4.99
C ASP A 47 -15.90 -45.44 -5.93
N ILE A 48 -16.55 -46.60 -5.77
CA ILE A 48 -17.68 -47.06 -6.58
C ILE A 48 -18.66 -47.80 -5.67
N ILE A 49 -19.96 -47.69 -5.97
CA ILE A 49 -21.02 -48.47 -5.32
C ILE A 49 -21.63 -49.43 -6.35
N LEU A 50 -21.63 -50.71 -6.03
CA LEU A 50 -22.37 -51.76 -6.72
C LEU A 50 -23.68 -51.97 -5.96
N LEU A 51 -24.81 -51.87 -6.64
CA LEU A 51 -26.12 -51.82 -5.98
C LEU A 51 -27.10 -52.77 -6.65
N ASP A 52 -27.67 -53.67 -5.87
CA ASP A 52 -28.81 -54.45 -6.31
C ASP A 52 -30.11 -53.61 -6.28
N ILE A 53 -31.04 -53.93 -7.19
CA ILE A 53 -32.32 -53.20 -7.33
C ILE A 53 -33.40 -53.81 -6.43
N GLU A 54 -33.40 -55.13 -6.29
CA GLU A 54 -34.44 -55.95 -5.68
C GLU A 54 -34.01 -56.41 -4.28
N MET A 55 -33.97 -55.46 -3.35
CA MET A 55 -33.66 -55.75 -1.95
C MET A 55 -34.91 -55.58 -1.06
N PRO A 56 -35.00 -56.31 0.07
CA PRO A 56 -36.05 -56.09 1.06
C PRO A 56 -35.94 -54.68 1.69
N GLY A 57 -37.07 -54.01 1.83
CA GLY A 57 -37.13 -52.65 2.38
C GLY A 57 -36.92 -51.59 1.31
N LEU A 58 -35.78 -50.90 1.34
CA LEU A 58 -35.46 -49.84 0.37
C LEU A 58 -35.01 -50.46 -0.97
N SER A 59 -35.70 -50.12 -2.06
CA SER A 59 -35.27 -50.51 -3.40
C SER A 59 -33.93 -49.86 -3.74
N GLY A 60 -33.12 -50.53 -4.56
CA GLY A 60 -31.87 -49.94 -5.09
C GLY A 60 -32.07 -48.60 -5.79
N TYR A 61 -33.23 -48.38 -6.42
CA TYR A 61 -33.54 -47.07 -7.00
C TYR A 61 -33.61 -45.97 -5.94
N ASP A 62 -34.25 -46.24 -4.80
CA ASP A 62 -34.38 -45.28 -3.69
C ASP A 62 -33.04 -45.04 -3.00
N VAL A 63 -32.22 -46.09 -2.86
CA VAL A 63 -30.86 -46.00 -2.32
C VAL A 63 -29.98 -45.14 -3.23
N CYS A 64 -29.99 -45.38 -4.55
CA CYS A 64 -29.25 -44.58 -5.52
C CYS A 64 -29.67 -43.10 -5.45
N LYS A 65 -30.98 -42.84 -5.42
CA LYS A 65 -31.51 -41.49 -5.29
C LYS A 65 -30.99 -40.79 -4.03
N LYS A 66 -31.06 -41.44 -2.88
CA LYS A 66 -30.52 -40.90 -1.60
C LYS A 66 -29.01 -40.66 -1.64
N ILE A 67 -28.24 -41.53 -2.30
CA ILE A 67 -26.79 -41.34 -2.50
C ILE A 67 -26.54 -40.07 -3.34
N LYS A 68 -27.33 -39.87 -4.40
CA LYS A 68 -27.20 -38.73 -5.33
C LYS A 68 -27.71 -37.41 -4.76
N GLU A 69 -28.65 -37.44 -3.82
CA GLU A 69 -29.16 -36.23 -3.15
C GLU A 69 -28.22 -35.72 -2.04
N ASN A 70 -27.31 -36.56 -1.54
CA ASN A 70 -26.41 -36.21 -0.45
C ASN A 70 -25.09 -35.64 -0.96
N LYS A 71 -24.77 -34.40 -0.56
CA LYS A 71 -23.56 -33.67 -0.97
C LYS A 71 -22.25 -34.43 -0.77
N ASN A 72 -22.17 -35.30 0.24
CA ASN A 72 -20.96 -36.06 0.57
C ASN A 72 -20.79 -37.32 -0.31
N THR A 73 -21.88 -37.85 -0.87
CA THR A 73 -21.88 -39.12 -1.61
C THR A 73 -22.34 -38.99 -3.06
N GLN A 74 -22.87 -37.83 -3.46
CA GLN A 74 -23.45 -37.61 -4.79
C GLN A 74 -22.48 -37.87 -5.94
N ASP A 75 -21.19 -37.62 -5.71
CA ASP A 75 -20.12 -37.81 -6.69
C ASP A 75 -19.68 -39.27 -6.84
N ILE A 76 -20.12 -40.16 -5.94
CA ILE A 76 -19.76 -41.58 -5.99
C ILE A 76 -20.53 -42.23 -7.15
N PRO A 77 -19.87 -42.80 -8.17
CA PRO A 77 -20.54 -43.53 -9.23
C PRO A 77 -21.26 -44.76 -8.66
N VAL A 78 -22.52 -44.92 -9.04
CA VAL A 78 -23.37 -46.06 -8.65
C VAL A 78 -23.60 -46.91 -9.90
N MET A 79 -23.29 -48.20 -9.80
CA MET A 79 -23.53 -49.18 -10.85
C MET A 79 -24.55 -50.19 -10.35
N PHE A 80 -25.65 -50.34 -11.09
CA PHE A 80 -26.64 -51.36 -10.75
C PHE A 80 -26.18 -52.75 -11.18
N LEU A 81 -26.42 -53.75 -10.32
CA LEU A 81 -26.25 -55.17 -10.60
C LEU A 81 -27.62 -55.84 -10.40
N SER A 82 -28.36 -56.18 -11.46
CA SER A 82 -29.72 -56.71 -11.30
C SER A 82 -30.10 -57.77 -12.33
N SER A 83 -31.02 -58.66 -11.95
CA SER A 83 -31.64 -59.65 -12.85
C SER A 83 -32.65 -59.04 -13.82
N LYS A 84 -33.03 -57.76 -13.65
CA LYS A 84 -33.92 -57.05 -14.56
C LYS A 84 -33.20 -56.70 -15.86
N ILE A 85 -33.75 -57.09 -17.01
CA ILE A 85 -33.10 -56.88 -18.32
C ILE A 85 -33.93 -55.95 -19.21
N GLU A 86 -35.15 -55.57 -18.78
CA GLU A 86 -36.01 -54.70 -19.56
C GLU A 86 -35.41 -53.29 -19.72
N LEU A 87 -35.64 -52.71 -20.90
CA LEU A 87 -35.16 -51.37 -21.21
C LEU A 87 -35.74 -50.32 -20.26
N SER A 88 -37.00 -50.50 -19.85
CA SER A 88 -37.72 -49.67 -18.87
C SER A 88 -36.95 -49.53 -17.54
N ASP A 89 -36.42 -50.63 -17.02
CA ASP A 89 -35.67 -50.68 -15.76
C ASP A 89 -34.31 -50.00 -15.85
N ARG A 90 -33.62 -50.14 -17.00
CA ARG A 90 -32.36 -49.43 -17.27
C ARG A 90 -32.56 -47.93 -17.37
N VAL A 91 -33.59 -47.51 -18.09
CA VAL A 91 -33.97 -46.08 -18.21
C VAL A 91 -34.30 -45.50 -16.84
N LYS A 92 -35.03 -46.24 -16.01
CA LYS A 92 -35.31 -45.85 -14.61
C LYS A 92 -34.02 -45.75 -13.78
N GLY A 93 -33.05 -46.63 -13.99
CA GLY A 93 -31.75 -46.58 -13.31
C GLY A 93 -30.96 -45.32 -13.64
N TYR A 94 -30.88 -44.96 -14.92
CA TYR A 94 -30.22 -43.72 -15.34
C TYR A 94 -30.96 -42.47 -14.83
N SER A 95 -32.29 -42.48 -14.79
CA SER A 95 -33.06 -41.32 -14.32
C SER A 95 -32.90 -41.02 -12.84
N VAL A 96 -32.58 -42.03 -12.01
CA VAL A 96 -32.21 -41.84 -10.59
C VAL A 96 -30.72 -41.54 -10.37
N GLY A 97 -29.95 -41.37 -11.46
CA GLY A 97 -28.56 -40.93 -11.42
C GLY A 97 -27.52 -42.04 -11.37
N ALA A 98 -27.87 -43.29 -11.71
CA ALA A 98 -26.86 -44.34 -11.83
C ALA A 98 -25.91 -44.08 -13.01
N SER A 99 -24.65 -44.48 -12.82
CA SER A 99 -23.57 -44.27 -13.78
C SER A 99 -23.43 -45.43 -14.77
N ASP A 100 -23.79 -46.65 -14.36
CA ASP A 100 -23.80 -47.82 -15.25
C ASP A 100 -24.76 -48.91 -14.75
N TYR A 101 -24.94 -49.95 -15.56
CA TYR A 101 -25.84 -51.08 -15.30
C TYR A 101 -25.26 -52.39 -15.85
N ILE A 102 -25.21 -53.44 -15.02
CA ILE A 102 -24.85 -54.80 -15.44
C ILE A 102 -25.98 -55.76 -15.06
N SER A 103 -26.36 -56.63 -16.00
CA SER A 103 -27.35 -57.69 -15.77
C SER A 103 -26.73 -58.91 -15.09
N LYS A 104 -27.42 -59.51 -14.13
CA LYS A 104 -27.06 -60.82 -13.56
C LYS A 104 -27.55 -61.95 -14.49
N PRO A 105 -26.78 -63.05 -14.70
CA PRO A 105 -25.41 -63.28 -14.22
C PRO A 105 -24.37 -62.48 -15.02
N PHE A 106 -23.31 -62.01 -14.36
CA PHE A 106 -22.23 -61.22 -14.96
C PHE A 106 -20.90 -61.98 -14.95
N ASN A 107 -20.03 -61.66 -15.91
CA ASN A 107 -18.64 -62.14 -15.91
C ASN A 107 -17.74 -61.17 -15.12
N ALA A 108 -16.76 -61.71 -14.38
CA ALA A 108 -15.73 -60.95 -13.69
C ALA A 108 -15.00 -59.96 -14.62
N GLU A 109 -14.70 -60.34 -15.86
CA GLU A 109 -14.03 -59.46 -16.83
C GLU A 109 -14.86 -58.22 -17.16
N GLU A 110 -16.17 -58.38 -17.33
CA GLU A 110 -17.10 -57.28 -17.60
C GLU A 110 -17.17 -56.34 -16.38
N LEU A 111 -17.36 -56.90 -15.18
CA LEU A 111 -17.43 -56.15 -13.95
C LEU A 111 -16.16 -55.29 -13.73
N ILE A 112 -14.97 -55.91 -13.88
CA ILE A 112 -13.69 -55.21 -13.75
C ILE A 112 -13.55 -54.10 -14.79
N ALA A 113 -13.95 -54.35 -16.05
CA ALA A 113 -13.88 -53.36 -17.11
C ALA A 113 -14.75 -52.13 -16.81
N ARG A 114 -16.01 -52.33 -16.38
CA ARG A 114 -16.90 -51.22 -15.98
C ARG A 114 -16.35 -50.45 -14.78
N ILE A 115 -15.84 -51.15 -13.76
CA ILE A 115 -15.21 -50.54 -12.60
C ILE A 115 -14.00 -49.68 -12.99
N LYS A 116 -13.17 -50.12 -13.95
CA LYS A 116 -12.04 -49.32 -14.46
C LYS A 116 -12.51 -47.99 -15.05
N VAL A 117 -13.54 -48.02 -15.89
CA VAL A 117 -14.10 -46.83 -16.54
C VAL A 117 -14.68 -45.88 -15.50
N LEU A 118 -15.52 -46.38 -14.59
CA LEU A 118 -16.15 -45.55 -13.55
C LEU A 118 -15.13 -44.96 -12.58
N TYR A 119 -14.09 -45.72 -12.22
CA TYR A 119 -13.01 -45.21 -11.38
C TYR A 119 -12.24 -44.08 -12.08
N ALA A 120 -11.86 -44.27 -13.34
CA ALA A 120 -11.17 -43.23 -14.11
C ALA A 120 -12.03 -41.96 -14.24
N TYR A 121 -13.32 -42.12 -14.53
CA TYR A 121 -14.29 -41.03 -14.57
C TYR A 121 -14.34 -40.26 -13.24
N ARG A 122 -14.48 -40.96 -12.11
CA ARG A 122 -14.48 -40.31 -10.78
C ARG A 122 -13.19 -39.52 -10.53
N GLN A 123 -12.04 -40.11 -10.80
CA GLN A 123 -10.74 -39.45 -10.59
C GLN A 123 -10.61 -38.18 -11.44
N GLN A 124 -11.10 -38.21 -12.68
CA GLN A 124 -11.15 -37.04 -13.54
C GLN A 124 -12.09 -35.95 -12.97
N CYS A 125 -13.28 -36.32 -12.49
CA CYS A 125 -14.20 -35.37 -11.87
C CYS A 125 -13.61 -34.74 -10.61
N VAL A 126 -12.96 -35.53 -9.74
CA VAL A 126 -12.28 -35.02 -8.53
C VAL A 126 -11.16 -34.05 -8.91
N LYS A 127 -10.35 -34.40 -9.91
CA LYS A 127 -9.27 -33.52 -10.40
C LYS A 127 -9.81 -32.21 -10.96
N LEU A 128 -10.84 -32.26 -11.82
CA LEU A 128 -11.44 -31.06 -12.41
C LEU A 128 -12.02 -30.13 -11.34
N LYS A 129 -12.68 -30.67 -10.30
CA LYS A 129 -13.20 -29.85 -9.19
C LYS A 129 -12.07 -29.15 -8.44
N LEU A 130 -10.95 -29.83 -8.21
CA LEU A 130 -9.77 -29.22 -7.60
C LEU A 130 -9.14 -28.15 -8.49
N ASP A 131 -9.03 -28.39 -9.79
CA ASP A 131 -8.45 -27.45 -10.75
C ASP A 131 -9.33 -26.19 -10.88
N VAL A 132 -10.65 -26.34 -10.91
CA VAL A 132 -11.59 -25.19 -10.88
C VAL A 132 -11.48 -24.41 -9.57
N ALA A 133 -11.41 -25.08 -8.42
CA ALA A 133 -11.26 -24.40 -7.14
C ALA A 133 -9.95 -23.60 -7.07
N LYS A 134 -8.84 -24.17 -7.56
CA LYS A 134 -7.56 -23.47 -7.68
C LYS A 134 -7.65 -22.29 -8.64
N ALA A 135 -8.23 -22.47 -9.82
CA ALA A 135 -8.37 -21.40 -10.80
C ALA A 135 -9.20 -20.23 -10.27
N ASN A 136 -10.33 -20.52 -9.59
CA ASN A 136 -11.15 -19.49 -8.95
C ASN A 136 -10.36 -18.75 -7.88
N HIS A 137 -9.64 -19.46 -7.02
CA HIS A 137 -8.81 -18.83 -5.99
C HIS A 137 -7.72 -17.92 -6.59
N THR A 138 -7.03 -18.38 -7.64
CA THR A 138 -6.03 -17.57 -8.36
C THR A 138 -6.67 -16.33 -8.99
N ALA A 139 -7.86 -16.46 -9.58
CA ALA A 139 -8.59 -15.34 -10.17
C ALA A 139 -9.00 -14.31 -9.09
N GLU A 140 -9.50 -14.77 -7.94
CA GLU A 140 -9.82 -13.92 -6.79
C GLU A 140 -8.60 -13.14 -6.31
N MET A 141 -7.44 -13.80 -6.18
CA MET A 141 -6.19 -13.14 -5.79
C MET A 141 -5.75 -12.06 -6.80
N ALA A 142 -5.79 -12.37 -8.10
CA ALA A 142 -5.40 -11.43 -9.14
C ALA A 142 -6.33 -10.20 -9.23
N ILE A 143 -7.64 -10.40 -9.00
CA ILE A 143 -8.61 -9.30 -8.95
C ILE A 143 -8.33 -8.39 -7.75
N ALA A 144 -8.00 -8.96 -6.60
CA ALA A 144 -7.65 -8.19 -5.40
C ALA A 144 -6.38 -7.35 -5.61
N GLU A 145 -5.35 -7.93 -6.22
CA GLU A 145 -4.09 -7.24 -6.56
C GLU A 145 -4.32 -6.07 -7.55
N SER A 146 -5.17 -6.29 -8.56
CA SER A 146 -5.56 -5.24 -9.52
C SER A 146 -6.27 -4.07 -8.82
N GLY A 147 -7.16 -4.37 -7.86
CA GLY A 147 -7.84 -3.36 -7.05
C GLY A 147 -6.89 -2.57 -6.14
N ASP A 148 -5.89 -3.24 -5.58
CA ASP A 148 -4.85 -2.61 -4.76
C ASP A 148 -3.99 -1.64 -5.58
N MET A 149 -3.59 -2.03 -6.80
CA MET A 149 -2.84 -1.14 -7.70
C MET A 149 -3.64 0.11 -8.07
N GLY A 150 -4.94 -0.05 -8.37
CA GLY A 150 -5.83 1.08 -8.62
C GLY A 150 -5.90 2.06 -7.42
N ARG A 151 -5.92 1.52 -6.20
CA ARG A 151 -5.85 2.32 -4.96
C ARG A 151 -4.51 3.03 -4.79
N ILE A 152 -3.40 2.35 -5.07
CA ILE A 152 -2.06 2.95 -5.04
C ILE A 152 -2.00 4.12 -6.02
N MET A 153 -2.40 3.92 -7.28
CA MET A 153 -2.36 4.96 -8.31
C MET A 153 -3.24 6.16 -7.96
N ARG A 154 -4.43 5.91 -7.40
CA ARG A 154 -5.28 6.99 -6.88
C ARG A 154 -4.58 7.76 -5.76
N TYR A 155 -3.98 7.06 -4.80
CA TYR A 155 -3.26 7.70 -3.70
C TYR A 155 -2.09 8.55 -4.22
N VAL A 156 -1.27 8.02 -5.13
CA VAL A 156 -0.14 8.74 -5.75
C VAL A 156 -0.61 10.03 -6.44
N GLY A 157 -1.70 9.96 -7.21
CA GLY A 157 -2.27 11.14 -7.86
C GLY A 157 -2.80 12.18 -6.87
N GLN A 158 -3.41 11.74 -5.77
CA GLN A 158 -3.91 12.62 -4.71
C GLN A 158 -2.78 13.23 -3.86
N SER A 159 -1.75 12.45 -3.52
CA SER A 159 -0.62 12.90 -2.71
C SER A 159 0.19 13.98 -3.40
N TYR A 160 0.29 13.95 -4.74
CA TYR A 160 0.97 15.01 -5.50
C TYR A 160 0.38 16.39 -5.19
N HIS A 161 -0.95 16.49 -5.13
CA HIS A 161 -1.70 17.73 -4.91
C HIS A 161 -1.93 18.07 -3.42
N ALA A 162 -1.44 17.24 -2.50
CA ALA A 162 -1.54 17.52 -1.08
C ALA A 162 -0.56 18.64 -0.69
N ASN A 163 -1.11 19.77 -0.26
CA ASN A 163 -0.34 20.97 0.09
C ASN A 163 -0.18 21.18 1.61
N ASN A 164 -0.78 20.29 2.42
CA ASN A 164 -0.65 20.32 3.87
C ASN A 164 -0.75 18.88 4.43
N PHE A 165 -0.26 18.68 5.65
CA PHE A 165 -0.22 17.38 6.30
C PHE A 165 -1.62 16.81 6.61
N GLN A 166 -2.60 17.68 6.87
CA GLN A 166 -3.98 17.27 7.13
C GLN A 166 -4.57 16.55 5.90
N LEU A 167 -4.52 17.18 4.73
CA LEU A 167 -5.04 16.61 3.49
C LEU A 167 -4.24 15.37 3.04
N LEU A 168 -2.93 15.37 3.24
CA LEU A 168 -2.10 14.19 3.00
C LEU A 168 -2.53 13.02 3.88
N SER A 169 -2.79 13.27 5.16
CA SER A 169 -3.27 12.25 6.11
C SER A 169 -4.64 11.71 5.72
N GLU A 170 -5.55 12.58 5.25
CA GLU A 170 -6.89 12.17 4.81
C GLU A 170 -6.82 11.22 3.61
N TYR A 171 -6.01 11.56 2.60
CA TYR A 171 -5.79 10.66 1.45
C TYR A 171 -5.11 9.36 1.86
N PHE A 172 -4.14 9.43 2.76
CA PHE A 172 -3.41 8.26 3.25
C PHE A 172 -4.33 7.32 4.04
N LEU A 173 -5.12 7.83 4.98
CA LEU A 173 -6.06 7.03 5.77
C LEU A 173 -7.22 6.49 4.92
N ALA A 174 -7.67 7.26 3.91
CA ALA A 174 -8.67 6.81 2.95
C ALA A 174 -8.18 5.63 2.10
N PHE A 175 -6.87 5.50 1.86
CA PHE A 175 -6.33 4.31 1.20
C PHE A 175 -6.74 3.07 1.98
N PHE A 176 -6.60 3.03 3.30
CA PHE A 176 -6.82 1.83 4.10
C PHE A 176 -8.27 1.55 4.50
N ALA A 177 -9.18 2.51 4.35
CA ALA A 177 -10.59 2.33 4.76
C ALA A 177 -11.26 1.06 4.17
N PRO A 178 -11.05 0.67 2.90
CA PRO A 178 -11.62 -0.56 2.34
C PRO A 178 -10.99 -1.86 2.86
N LEU A 179 -9.84 -1.78 3.54
CA LEU A 179 -9.13 -2.95 4.08
C LEU A 179 -9.60 -3.34 5.49
N ASP A 180 -10.50 -2.54 6.09
CA ASP A 180 -11.01 -2.74 7.45
C ASP A 180 -9.89 -2.83 8.51
N LEU A 181 -8.86 -2.00 8.33
CA LEU A 181 -7.70 -1.90 9.22
C LEU A 181 -7.81 -0.67 10.13
N ASP A 182 -7.62 -0.87 11.43
CA ASP A 182 -7.50 0.20 12.41
C ASP A 182 -6.06 0.71 12.44
N ILE A 183 -5.90 1.95 12.02
CA ILE A 183 -4.61 2.52 11.65
C ILE A 183 -4.37 3.86 12.32
N VAL A 184 -3.13 4.00 12.77
CA VAL A 184 -2.54 5.25 13.23
C VAL A 184 -1.31 5.52 12.38
N VAL A 185 -1.15 6.75 11.91
CA VAL A 185 0.02 7.19 11.16
C VAL A 185 0.63 8.40 11.83
N VAL A 186 1.96 8.47 11.84
CA VAL A 186 2.71 9.65 12.29
C VAL A 186 3.60 10.15 11.17
N PHE A 187 3.56 11.46 10.93
CA PHE A 187 4.50 12.15 10.06
C PHE A 187 5.57 12.83 10.91
N TRP A 188 6.83 12.51 10.63
CA TRP A 188 7.99 13.09 11.30
C TRP A 188 8.44 14.34 10.55
N TYR A 189 8.06 15.50 11.05
CA TYR A 189 8.34 16.79 10.41
C TYR A 189 9.25 17.65 11.26
N GLN A 190 10.46 17.96 10.79
CA GLN A 190 11.50 18.66 11.55
C GLN A 190 11.70 18.02 12.95
N SER A 191 11.36 18.74 14.03
CA SER A 191 11.40 18.27 15.42
C SER A 191 10.02 17.97 16.01
N ARG A 192 8.98 17.83 15.18
CA ARG A 192 7.59 17.59 15.58
C ARG A 192 7.09 16.25 15.04
N ALA A 193 6.20 15.63 15.79
CA ALA A 193 5.47 14.42 15.40
C ALA A 193 4.00 14.78 15.17
N LEU A 194 3.49 14.54 13.96
CA LEU A 194 2.11 14.83 13.59
C LEU A 194 1.35 13.51 13.49
N PHE A 195 0.47 13.25 14.45
CA PHE A 195 -0.27 12.00 14.56
C PHE A 195 -1.66 12.12 13.97
N TYR A 196 -2.05 11.11 13.18
CA TYR A 196 -3.36 11.02 12.54
C TYR A 196 -3.92 9.61 12.66
N SER A 197 -5.24 9.51 12.79
CA SER A 197 -5.98 8.25 12.83
C SER A 197 -7.31 8.41 12.11
N GLN A 198 -7.93 7.28 11.76
CA GLN A 198 -9.31 7.29 11.26
C GLN A 198 -10.33 7.77 12.31
N GLN A 199 -10.01 7.61 13.60
CA GLN A 199 -10.78 8.12 14.73
C GLN A 199 -10.30 9.53 15.11
N SER A 200 -11.14 10.34 15.75
CA SER A 200 -10.95 11.80 15.95
C SER A 200 -9.69 12.22 16.75
N GLY A 201 -8.88 11.27 17.21
CA GLY A 201 -7.57 11.51 17.82
C GLY A 201 -6.81 10.21 18.10
N VAL A 202 -5.49 10.32 18.25
CA VAL A 202 -4.58 9.22 18.55
C VAL A 202 -4.33 9.16 20.05
N CYS A 203 -4.45 7.99 20.67
CA CYS A 203 -4.28 7.89 22.12
C CYS A 203 -2.81 8.04 22.55
N PRO A 204 -2.52 8.54 23.77
CA PRO A 204 -1.14 8.77 24.20
C PRO A 204 -0.24 7.53 24.16
N LEU A 205 -0.81 6.35 24.43
CA LEU A 205 -0.07 5.09 24.38
C LEU A 205 0.37 4.73 22.94
N GLU A 206 -0.48 4.98 21.95
CA GLU A 206 -0.13 4.78 20.53
C GLU A 206 0.96 5.75 20.09
N GLN A 207 0.92 7.00 20.58
CA GLN A 207 1.95 8.00 20.29
C GLN A 207 3.30 7.58 20.88
N GLU A 208 3.32 7.20 22.15
CA GLU A 208 4.54 6.74 22.84
C GLU A 208 5.12 5.49 22.17
N LEU A 209 4.26 4.54 21.78
CA LEU A 209 4.67 3.33 21.10
C LEU A 209 5.39 3.63 19.76
N LEU A 210 4.81 4.53 18.95
CA LEU A 210 5.40 4.95 17.68
C LEU A 210 6.73 5.70 17.88
N GLU A 211 6.84 6.53 18.91
CA GLU A 211 8.06 7.26 19.23
C GLU A 211 9.18 6.33 19.71
N GLN A 212 8.88 5.40 20.63
CA GLN A 212 9.84 4.43 21.15
C GLN A 212 10.42 3.53 20.05
N HIS A 213 9.59 3.15 19.08
CA HIS A 213 9.99 2.24 17.99
C HIS A 213 10.42 2.94 16.71
N ARG A 214 10.57 4.27 16.69
CA ARG A 214 10.93 5.03 15.49
C ARG A 214 12.23 4.58 14.81
N GLN A 215 13.25 4.24 15.61
CA GLN A 215 14.56 3.79 15.12
C GLN A 215 14.72 2.26 15.11
N ALA A 216 13.64 1.53 15.36
CA ALA A 216 13.66 0.08 15.30
C ALA A 216 13.75 -0.41 13.85
N ASN A 217 13.62 -1.73 13.67
CA ASN A 217 13.55 -2.32 12.34
C ASN A 217 12.36 -1.77 11.54
N ARG A 218 12.42 -1.93 10.21
CA ARG A 218 11.37 -1.48 9.29
C ARG A 218 10.00 -2.07 9.62
N PHE A 219 9.95 -3.32 10.07
CA PHE A 219 8.73 -3.96 10.57
C PHE A 219 8.96 -4.39 12.02
N VAL A 220 8.02 -4.05 12.90
CA VAL A 220 8.04 -4.45 14.31
C VAL A 220 6.67 -5.02 14.66
N ASP A 221 6.61 -6.32 14.91
CA ASP A 221 5.38 -7.01 15.28
C ASP A 221 5.25 -7.05 16.82
N ILE A 222 4.09 -6.64 17.32
CA ILE A 222 3.76 -6.52 18.75
C ILE A 222 2.38 -7.13 18.96
N GLY A 223 2.35 -8.43 19.25
CA GLY A 223 1.08 -9.18 19.35
C GLY A 223 0.35 -9.18 18.01
N SER A 224 -0.88 -8.67 17.98
CA SER A 224 -1.70 -8.52 16.76
C SER A 224 -1.50 -7.19 16.04
N SER A 225 -0.54 -6.37 16.48
CA SER A 225 -0.24 -5.07 15.87
C SER A 225 1.12 -5.09 15.18
N THR A 226 1.25 -4.32 14.10
CA THR A 226 2.51 -4.18 13.38
C THR A 226 2.82 -2.71 13.15
N ILE A 227 4.05 -2.31 13.48
CA ILE A 227 4.60 -0.99 13.16
C ILE A 227 5.47 -1.11 11.91
N ILE A 228 5.28 -0.19 10.97
CA ILE A 228 6.07 -0.07 9.75
C ILE A 228 6.75 1.29 9.71
N ASN A 229 8.07 1.30 9.75
CA ASN A 229 8.88 2.51 9.89
C ASN A 229 9.57 2.91 8.58
N TYR A 230 9.44 4.19 8.24
CA TYR A 230 10.19 4.91 7.23
C TYR A 230 10.77 6.21 7.84
N PRO A 231 11.77 6.85 7.23
CA PRO A 231 12.45 8.00 7.83
C PRO A 231 11.54 9.17 8.24
N LYS A 232 10.52 9.49 7.41
CA LYS A 232 9.59 10.61 7.63
C LYS A 232 8.17 10.18 7.98
N ILE A 233 7.89 8.87 8.05
CA ILE A 233 6.57 8.34 8.37
C ILE A 233 6.68 7.02 9.13
N SER A 234 5.86 6.85 10.17
CA SER A 234 5.64 5.54 10.78
C SER A 234 4.16 5.20 10.80
N LEU A 235 3.86 3.94 10.55
CA LEU A 235 2.50 3.40 10.48
C LEU A 235 2.32 2.36 11.57
N LEU A 236 1.26 2.46 12.34
CA LEU A 236 0.81 1.43 13.27
C LEU A 236 -0.50 0.84 12.74
N VAL A 237 -0.50 -0.46 12.48
CA VAL A 237 -1.68 -1.24 12.13
C VAL A 237 -2.06 -2.07 13.35
N LYS A 238 -3.19 -1.77 13.99
CA LYS A 238 -3.56 -2.33 15.30
C LYS A 238 -4.12 -3.75 15.22
N ASN A 239 -4.84 -4.05 14.15
CA ASN A 239 -5.48 -5.33 13.87
C ASN A 239 -4.81 -6.05 12.69
N MET A 240 -3.48 -6.11 12.69
CA MET A 240 -2.73 -6.79 11.64
C MET A 240 -3.02 -8.31 11.68
N PRO A 241 -3.36 -8.97 10.55
CA PRO A 241 -3.72 -10.38 10.52
C PRO A 241 -2.49 -11.29 10.55
N VAL A 242 -1.69 -11.22 11.62
CA VAL A 242 -0.45 -12.01 11.80
C VAL A 242 -0.66 -13.52 11.79
N ASP A 243 -1.86 -14.01 12.12
CA ASP A 243 -2.19 -15.44 12.08
C ASP A 243 -2.51 -15.95 10.66
N ASN A 244 -2.69 -15.05 9.68
CA ASN A 244 -2.95 -15.41 8.28
C ASN A 244 -1.76 -15.02 7.41
N ASP A 245 -0.83 -15.97 7.23
CA ASP A 245 0.41 -15.76 6.47
C ASP A 245 0.18 -15.17 5.07
N VAL A 246 -0.90 -15.54 4.40
CA VAL A 246 -1.22 -15.08 3.04
C VAL A 246 -1.61 -13.59 3.05
N LEU A 247 -2.53 -13.20 3.93
CA LEU A 247 -2.94 -11.78 4.05
C LEU A 247 -1.82 -10.92 4.61
N TYR A 248 -1.09 -11.44 5.60
CA TYR A 248 0.04 -10.75 6.21
C TYR A 248 1.15 -10.48 5.18
N GLY A 249 1.52 -11.49 4.39
CA GLY A 249 2.48 -11.34 3.28
C GLY A 249 2.02 -10.30 2.26
N ARG A 250 0.77 -10.39 1.78
CA ARG A 250 0.19 -9.43 0.84
C ARG A 250 0.28 -7.99 1.35
N TYR A 251 -0.05 -7.73 2.61
CA TYR A 251 0.01 -6.38 3.17
C TYR A 251 1.44 -5.89 3.38
N LYS A 252 2.37 -6.78 3.71
CA LYS A 252 3.80 -6.47 3.75
C LYS A 252 4.36 -6.09 2.38
N ASP A 253 3.79 -6.58 1.30
CA ASP A 253 4.15 -6.18 -0.07
C ASP A 253 3.44 -4.88 -0.48
N LEU A 254 2.16 -4.72 -0.10
CA LEU A 254 1.33 -3.58 -0.50
C LEU A 254 1.71 -2.25 0.18
N PHE A 255 1.80 -2.24 1.51
CA PHE A 255 1.95 -1.00 2.29
C PHE A 255 3.26 -0.25 2.06
N PRO A 256 4.41 -0.90 1.79
CA PRO A 256 5.63 -0.22 1.39
C PRO A 256 5.47 0.84 0.31
N HIS A 257 4.69 0.57 -0.75
CA HIS A 257 4.56 1.48 -1.88
C HIS A 257 3.98 2.83 -1.47
N ILE A 258 2.90 2.82 -0.68
CA ILE A 258 2.26 4.05 -0.23
C ILE A 258 3.09 4.76 0.85
N LEU A 259 3.78 4.02 1.72
CA LEU A 259 4.65 4.60 2.74
C LEU A 259 5.85 5.31 2.11
N GLU A 260 6.43 4.73 1.06
CA GLU A 260 7.52 5.32 0.30
C GLU A 260 7.10 6.60 -0.43
N VAL A 261 5.96 6.57 -1.13
CA VAL A 261 5.38 7.76 -1.78
C VAL A 261 5.13 8.87 -0.77
N THR A 262 4.59 8.53 0.41
CA THR A 262 4.29 9.51 1.46
C THR A 262 5.57 10.07 2.08
N ASN A 263 6.57 9.21 2.33
CA ASN A 263 7.89 9.61 2.81
C ASN A 263 8.50 10.68 1.90
N GLU A 264 8.54 10.41 0.59
CA GLU A 264 9.08 11.37 -0.40
C GLU A 264 8.25 12.65 -0.50
N LYS A 265 6.92 12.54 -0.39
CA LYS A 265 6.06 13.73 -0.37
C LYS A 265 6.35 14.63 0.83
N ILE A 266 6.55 14.06 2.03
CA ILE A 266 6.90 14.83 3.24
C ILE A 266 8.26 15.51 3.08
N ILE A 267 9.26 14.81 2.53
CA ILE A 267 10.58 15.38 2.23
C ILE A 267 10.45 16.55 1.26
N THR A 268 9.63 16.40 0.21
CA THR A 268 9.39 17.43 -0.80
C THR A 268 8.73 18.67 -0.19
N MET A 269 7.74 18.48 0.69
CA MET A 269 7.09 19.57 1.42
C MET A 269 8.08 20.32 2.32
N GLU A 270 8.95 19.61 3.05
CA GLU A 270 9.98 20.20 3.92
C GLU A 270 10.99 21.06 3.13
N ARG A 271 11.43 20.57 1.95
CA ARG A 271 12.31 21.34 1.06
C ARG A 271 11.65 22.62 0.56
N SER A 272 10.38 22.54 0.15
CA SER A 272 9.65 23.70 -0.36
C SER A 272 9.52 24.80 0.70
N GLU A 273 9.21 24.44 1.95
CA GLU A 273 9.09 25.39 3.05
C GLU A 273 10.44 26.06 3.37
N SER A 274 11.53 25.28 3.40
CA SER A 274 12.87 25.83 3.60
C SER A 274 13.28 26.83 2.51
N SER A 275 12.91 26.58 1.25
CA SER A 275 13.15 27.52 0.14
C SER A 275 12.37 28.82 0.30
N TYR A 276 11.11 28.76 0.75
CA TYR A 276 10.30 29.95 1.05
C TYR A 276 10.90 30.77 2.21
N GLU A 277 11.34 30.12 3.29
CA GLU A 277 12.00 30.81 4.40
C GLU A 277 13.29 31.52 3.97
N GLN A 278 14.11 30.87 3.15
CA GLN A 278 15.33 31.49 2.60
C GLN A 278 15.01 32.70 1.72
N ALA A 279 14.00 32.61 0.86
CA ALA A 279 13.57 33.74 0.02
C ALA A 279 13.05 34.91 0.86
N ALA A 280 12.29 34.63 1.93
CA ALA A 280 11.79 35.64 2.86
C ALA A 280 12.93 36.34 3.61
N GLN A 281 13.94 35.59 4.08
CA GLN A 281 15.13 36.15 4.73
C GLN A 281 15.92 37.08 3.80
N ILE A 282 16.12 36.68 2.53
CA ILE A 282 16.79 37.51 1.53
C ILE A 282 16.00 38.80 1.28
N SER A 283 14.67 38.70 1.17
CA SER A 283 13.79 39.86 0.97
C SER A 283 13.90 40.85 2.14
N SER A 284 13.87 40.36 3.38
CA SER A 284 14.05 41.19 4.58
C SER A 284 15.41 41.88 4.59
N ALA A 285 16.49 41.14 4.35
CA ALA A 285 17.85 41.68 4.32
C ALA A 285 18.02 42.77 3.25
N LEU A 286 17.42 42.58 2.06
CA LEU A 286 17.41 43.60 1.00
C LEU A 286 16.64 44.85 1.41
N GLN A 287 15.49 44.71 2.08
CA GLN A 287 14.74 45.86 2.59
C GLN A 287 15.54 46.65 3.63
N ASP A 288 16.26 45.96 4.51
CA ASP A 288 17.10 46.61 5.53
C ASP A 288 18.27 47.36 4.89
N ILE A 289 18.92 46.77 3.87
CA ILE A 289 19.96 47.45 3.08
C ILE A 289 19.40 48.69 2.37
N LEU A 290 18.21 48.60 1.76
CA LEU A 290 17.57 49.75 1.10
C LEU A 290 17.27 50.88 2.09
N LYS A 291 16.75 50.54 3.28
CA LYS A 291 16.51 51.52 4.35
C LYS A 291 17.82 52.18 4.78
N GLN A 292 18.88 51.39 5.00
CA GLN A 292 20.18 51.89 5.44
C GLN A 292 20.81 52.80 4.37
N LEU A 293 20.81 52.39 3.09
CA LEU A 293 21.28 53.20 1.97
C LEU A 293 20.53 54.52 1.84
N ASN A 294 19.20 54.50 1.95
CA ASN A 294 18.41 55.72 1.89
C ASN A 294 18.71 56.65 3.07
N SER A 295 18.81 56.11 4.29
CA SER A 295 19.15 56.92 5.47
C SER A 295 20.55 57.56 5.33
N GLN A 296 21.53 56.79 4.87
CA GLN A 296 22.89 57.27 4.66
C GLN A 296 22.96 58.32 3.55
N ASN A 297 22.21 58.13 2.45
CA ASN A 297 22.14 59.11 1.36
C ASN A 297 21.51 60.43 1.84
N ILE A 298 20.46 60.36 2.67
CA ILE A 298 19.85 61.55 3.29
C ILE A 298 20.86 62.26 4.21
N GLU A 299 21.55 61.54 5.08
CA GLU A 299 22.57 62.11 5.97
C GLU A 299 23.75 62.72 5.21
N GLN A 300 24.21 62.04 4.15
CA GLN A 300 25.30 62.51 3.31
C GLN A 300 24.91 63.76 2.52
N ASN A 301 23.70 63.81 1.95
CA ASN A 301 23.17 65.01 1.30
C ASN A 301 23.04 66.18 2.28
N LYS A 302 22.53 65.92 3.49
CA LYS A 302 22.41 66.95 4.54
C LYS A 302 23.77 67.49 4.97
N SER A 303 24.74 66.59 5.18
CA SER A 303 26.12 66.97 5.51
C SER A 303 26.79 67.75 4.37
N THR A 304 26.53 67.37 3.12
CA THR A 304 26.96 68.11 1.92
C THR A 304 26.42 69.54 1.94
N GLN A 305 25.13 69.70 2.23
CA GLN A 305 24.48 71.01 2.26
C GLN A 305 25.06 71.90 3.37
N ILE A 306 25.24 71.35 4.58
CA ILE A 306 25.87 72.05 5.71
C ILE A 306 27.31 72.47 5.35
N PHE A 307 28.07 71.59 4.70
CA PHE A 307 29.44 71.90 4.28
C PHE A 307 29.49 73.03 3.24
N ILE A 308 28.56 73.05 2.27
CA ILE A 308 28.42 74.13 1.29
C ILE A 308 28.10 75.46 2.01
N GLU A 309 27.16 75.46 2.95
CA GLU A 309 26.81 76.63 3.75
C GLU A 309 28.01 77.14 4.56
N GLN A 310 28.76 76.24 5.22
CA GLN A 310 29.99 76.59 5.96
C GLN A 310 31.08 77.16 5.05
N LEU A 311 31.24 76.64 3.83
CA LEU A 311 32.18 77.20 2.85
C LEU A 311 31.76 78.59 2.38
N TYR A 312 30.46 78.81 2.15
CA TYR A 312 29.94 80.15 1.81
C TYR A 312 30.13 81.14 2.96
N GLU A 313 29.88 80.73 4.21
CA GLU A 313 30.15 81.56 5.39
C GLU A 313 31.63 81.90 5.51
N LEU A 314 32.52 80.91 5.35
CA LEU A 314 33.96 81.13 5.35
C LEU A 314 34.37 82.11 4.24
N GLU A 315 33.84 81.96 3.03
CA GLU A 315 34.12 82.87 1.91
C GLU A 315 33.64 84.31 2.23
N CYS A 316 32.46 84.46 2.85
CA CYS A 316 31.94 85.74 3.32
C CYS A 316 32.84 86.37 4.38
N VAL A 317 33.27 85.60 5.39
CA VAL A 317 34.18 86.07 6.45
C VAL A 317 35.53 86.49 5.85
N ILE A 318 36.10 85.71 4.92
CA ILE A 318 37.34 86.05 4.22
C ILE A 318 37.18 87.33 3.39
N LYS A 319 36.05 87.52 2.71
CA LYS A 319 35.75 88.75 1.96
C LYS A 319 35.57 89.97 2.88
N GLN A 320 34.93 89.79 4.04
CA GLN A 320 34.72 90.84 5.06
C GLN A 320 35.99 91.19 5.83
N GLN A 321 36.95 90.27 5.99
CA GLN A 321 38.25 90.52 6.61
C GLN A 321 39.08 91.60 5.93
N LYS A 322 38.77 92.00 4.68
CA LYS A 322 39.33 93.22 4.07
C LYS A 322 38.91 94.52 4.80
N ILE A 323 37.95 94.48 5.73
CA ILE A 323 37.30 95.67 6.34
C ILE A 323 37.26 95.63 7.89
N GLN A 324 38.08 94.82 8.58
CA GLN A 324 38.15 94.60 10.06
C GLN A 324 37.25 93.47 10.58
N ALA A 325 37.84 92.33 10.98
CA ALA A 325 37.18 91.28 11.77
C ALA A 325 38.19 90.51 12.66
N HIS A 326 37.71 89.88 13.74
CA HIS A 326 38.51 89.26 14.82
C HIS A 326 39.03 87.86 14.41
N PRO A 327 40.31 87.51 14.64
CA PRO A 327 40.88 86.20 14.26
C PRO A 327 40.23 84.96 14.90
N ALA A 328 39.42 85.13 15.95
CA ALA A 328 38.68 84.04 16.59
C ALA A 328 37.59 83.45 15.68
N ASP A 329 36.94 84.28 14.86
CA ASP A 329 35.82 83.85 14.00
C ASP A 329 36.30 82.95 12.86
N LEU A 330 37.48 83.25 12.30
CA LEU A 330 38.09 82.42 11.26
C LEU A 330 38.51 81.04 11.79
N THR A 331 39.01 81.01 13.03
CA THR A 331 39.45 79.78 13.69
C THR A 331 38.24 78.86 13.99
N LEU A 332 37.10 79.45 14.36
CA LEU A 332 35.84 78.73 14.59
C LEU A 332 35.29 78.12 13.29
N CYS A 333 35.25 78.88 12.18
CA CYS A 333 34.78 78.36 10.89
C CYS A 333 35.66 77.21 10.38
N ILE A 334 36.99 77.32 10.53
CA ILE A 334 37.92 76.25 10.13
C ILE A 334 37.72 75.00 10.98
N SER A 335 37.52 75.12 12.30
CA SER A 335 37.30 73.94 13.15
C SER A 335 35.98 73.24 12.85
N GLN A 336 34.93 74.00 12.52
CA GLN A 336 33.63 73.45 12.11
C GLN A 336 33.72 72.71 10.77
N LEU A 337 34.48 73.25 9.80
CA LEU A 337 34.76 72.58 8.52
C LEU A 337 35.52 71.27 8.72
N ASP A 338 36.56 71.27 9.55
CA ASP A 338 37.34 70.05 9.86
C ASP A 338 36.46 68.98 10.52
N GLN A 339 35.58 69.37 11.43
CA GLN A 339 34.65 68.45 12.10
C GLN A 339 33.63 67.85 11.11
N THR A 340 33.07 68.67 10.21
CA THR A 340 32.19 68.20 9.13
C THR A 340 32.92 67.29 8.15
N MET A 341 34.19 67.58 7.84
CA MET A 341 35.02 66.77 6.94
C MET A 341 35.35 65.39 7.56
N GLN A 342 35.61 65.33 8.87
CA GLN A 342 35.79 64.06 9.59
C GLN A 342 34.51 63.20 9.57
N LEU A 343 33.33 63.83 9.72
CA LEU A 343 32.05 63.14 9.59
C LEU A 343 31.86 62.56 8.17
N PHE A 344 32.26 63.29 7.14
CA PHE A 344 32.26 62.80 5.74
C PHE A 344 33.14 61.58 5.51
N VAL A 345 34.35 61.58 6.08
CA VAL A 345 35.28 60.45 5.98
C VAL A 345 34.73 59.23 6.73
N SER A 346 34.09 59.43 7.87
CA SER A 346 33.45 58.35 8.64
C SER A 346 32.26 57.73 7.88
N GLY A 347 31.40 58.53 7.25
CA GLY A 347 30.27 58.02 6.46
C GLY A 347 30.68 57.19 5.23
N ASN A 348 31.87 57.40 4.68
CA ASN A 348 32.41 56.55 3.61
C ASN A 348 32.89 55.18 4.11
N SER A 349 33.19 55.03 5.40
CA SER A 349 33.54 53.72 6.00
C SER A 349 32.32 52.81 6.17
N ASP A 350 31.12 53.37 6.38
CA ASP A 350 29.85 52.63 6.41
C ASP A 350 29.48 52.00 5.05
N LEU A 351 29.96 52.58 3.95
CA LEU A 351 29.85 52.00 2.60
C LEU A 351 30.59 50.66 2.49
N ALA A 352 31.64 50.42 3.28
CA ALA A 352 32.31 49.13 3.35
C ALA A 352 31.45 48.07 4.06
N PHE A 353 30.68 48.46 5.08
CA PHE A 353 29.72 47.59 5.76
C PHE A 353 28.56 47.21 4.83
N ILE A 354 28.03 48.17 4.07
CA ILE A 354 26.99 47.89 3.05
C ILE A 354 27.54 46.97 1.95
N LYS A 355 28.79 47.16 1.52
CA LYS A 355 29.45 46.25 0.56
C LYS A 355 29.59 44.83 1.12
N TYR A 356 29.84 44.69 2.43
CA TYR A 356 29.88 43.39 3.11
C TYR A 356 28.49 42.73 3.17
N GLN A 357 27.46 43.48 3.55
CA GLN A 357 26.06 43.00 3.55
C GLN A 357 25.59 42.58 2.15
N LEU A 358 25.90 43.36 1.11
CA LEU A 358 25.62 42.99 -0.29
C LEU A 358 26.36 41.72 -0.74
N LYS A 359 27.57 41.48 -0.22
CA LYS A 359 28.31 40.24 -0.49
C LYS A 359 27.62 39.03 0.15
N GLN A 360 27.16 39.15 1.40
CA GLN A 360 26.39 38.12 2.10
C GLN A 360 25.09 37.80 1.34
N VAL A 361 24.32 38.81 0.96
CA VAL A 361 23.09 38.62 0.16
C VAL A 361 23.37 37.96 -1.19
N SER A 362 24.48 38.31 -1.86
CA SER A 362 24.89 37.68 -3.11
C SER A 362 25.25 36.20 -2.93
N GLU A 363 25.90 35.84 -1.82
CA GLU A 363 26.23 34.45 -1.46
C GLU A 363 24.95 33.65 -1.13
N SER A 364 24.04 34.18 -0.32
CA SER A 364 22.73 33.56 -0.04
C SER A 364 21.88 33.40 -1.30
N ARG A 365 21.88 34.39 -2.21
CA ARG A 365 21.19 34.30 -3.51
C ARG A 365 21.79 33.22 -4.40
N LYS A 366 23.11 33.07 -4.43
CA LYS A 366 23.78 31.99 -5.19
C LYS A 366 23.40 30.61 -4.65
N ALA A 367 23.29 30.45 -3.33
CA ALA A 367 22.84 29.21 -2.72
C ALA A 367 21.38 28.87 -3.10
N LEU A 368 20.48 29.85 -3.01
CA LEU A 368 19.08 29.68 -3.44
C LEU A 368 18.97 29.31 -4.93
N LEU A 369 19.70 30.00 -5.80
CA LEU A 369 19.72 29.70 -7.24
C LEU A 369 20.30 28.31 -7.54
N ALA A 370 21.28 27.84 -6.77
CA ALA A 370 21.82 26.49 -6.90
C ALA A 370 20.79 25.42 -6.48
N ASN A 371 20.00 25.69 -5.43
CA ASN A 371 18.92 24.81 -5.00
C ASN A 371 17.78 24.76 -6.03
N LEU A 372 17.32 25.91 -6.52
CA LEU A 372 16.28 26.00 -7.55
C LEU A 372 16.71 25.34 -8.88
N ARG A 373 17.99 25.48 -9.28
CA ARG A 373 18.50 24.79 -10.48
C ARG A 373 18.47 23.27 -10.34
N LYS A 374 18.81 22.74 -9.16
CA LYS A 374 18.68 21.30 -8.88
C LYS A 374 17.22 20.86 -8.93
N GLU A 375 16.28 21.66 -8.45
CA GLU A 375 14.85 21.36 -8.56
C GLU A 375 14.39 21.26 -10.03
N VAL A 376 14.81 22.21 -10.88
CA VAL A 376 14.50 22.18 -12.32
C VAL A 376 15.14 20.99 -13.04
N GLU A 377 16.37 20.60 -12.68
CA GLU A 377 17.03 19.41 -13.24
C GLU A 377 16.32 18.11 -12.84
N VAL A 378 15.82 18.02 -11.59
CA VAL A 378 15.04 16.86 -11.11
C VAL A 378 13.65 16.82 -11.75
N GLU A 379 12.98 17.96 -11.92
CA GLU A 379 11.71 18.04 -12.66
C GLU A 379 11.88 17.65 -14.13
N GLN A 380 12.95 18.11 -14.80
CA GLN A 380 13.22 17.74 -16.19
C GLN A 380 13.58 16.25 -16.36
N GLN A 381 14.27 15.65 -15.39
CA GLN A 381 14.51 14.20 -15.36
C GLN A 381 13.22 13.41 -15.13
N ASN A 382 12.32 13.88 -14.26
CA ASN A 382 11.01 13.25 -14.03
C ASN A 382 10.07 13.40 -15.24
N ILE A 383 10.12 14.55 -15.96
CA ILE A 383 9.35 14.77 -17.20
C ILE A 383 9.89 13.88 -18.33
N ASN A 384 11.21 13.74 -18.48
CA ASN A 384 11.80 12.83 -19.46
C ASN A 384 11.54 11.35 -19.14
N HIS A 385 11.43 10.97 -17.87
CA HIS A 385 10.97 9.63 -17.50
C HIS A 385 9.45 9.42 -17.69
N HIS A 386 8.65 10.48 -17.71
CA HIS A 386 7.22 10.41 -18.05
C HIS A 386 6.94 10.34 -19.55
N SER A 387 7.87 10.76 -20.42
CA SER A 387 7.73 10.60 -21.88
C SER A 387 8.09 9.20 -22.40
N ASP A 388 8.79 8.39 -21.59
CA ASP A 388 9.25 7.03 -21.96
C ASP A 388 8.35 5.91 -21.40
N ILE A 389 7.11 6.23 -20.99
CA ILE A 389 6.09 5.19 -20.74
C ILE A 389 5.43 4.87 -22.08
N GLU A 390 6.09 4.05 -22.90
CA GLU A 390 5.40 3.30 -23.94
C GLU A 390 4.38 2.38 -23.26
N LEU A 391 3.09 2.71 -23.45
CA LEU A 391 1.97 1.82 -23.16
C LEU A 391 2.16 0.52 -23.96
N PHE A 392 2.68 -0.52 -23.31
CA PHE A 392 2.60 -1.91 -23.74
C PHE A 392 1.61 -2.67 -22.88
#